data_AF-A0A6L7CNR2-F1
#
_entry.id   AF-A0A6L7CNR2-F1
#
_cell.length_a   1.000
_cell.length_b   1.000
_cell.length_c   1.000
_cell.angle_alpha   90.00
_cell.angle_beta   90.00
_cell.angle_gamma   90.00
#
_symmetry.space_group_name_H-M   'P 1'
#
loop_
_entity.id
_entity.type
_entity.pdbx_description
1 polymer ?
#
loop_
_entity_poly.entity_id
_entity_poly.type
_entity_poly.pdbx_seq_one_letter_code
_entity_poly.pdbx_strand_id
1 'polypeptide(L)' 'GSTPNDYDAGYNLESVYAFLRSRLSIPLITGLDFGHEQRTVTLPLGAHAILNNTREGTQLTISGHPVLKM' A
#
# COMPACT_ATOMS: atom_id res chain seq x y z
N GLY A 1 -8.56 -13.37 4.09
CA GLY A 1 -7.22 -13.94 3.87
C GLY A 1 -7.00 -15.17 4.72
N SER A 2 -6.04 -16.03 4.37
CA SER A 2 -5.63 -17.16 5.22
C SER A 2 -5.04 -16.66 6.53
N THR A 3 -5.51 -17.18 7.66
CA THR A 3 -4.96 -16.88 8.97
C THR A 3 -3.60 -17.55 9.15
N PRO A 4 -2.61 -16.89 9.79
CA PRO A 4 -1.36 -17.55 10.15
C PRO A 4 -1.62 -18.81 10.97
N ASN A 5 -0.86 -19.88 10.71
CA ASN A 5 -0.96 -21.13 11.46
C ASN A 5 0.42 -21.68 11.84
N ASP A 6 0.44 -22.77 12.61
CA ASP A 6 1.67 -23.37 13.14
C ASP A 6 2.66 -23.83 12.05
N TYR A 7 2.20 -24.13 10.82
CA TYR A 7 3.07 -24.48 9.70
C TYR A 7 3.87 -23.28 9.17
N ASP A 8 3.40 -22.06 9.39
CA ASP A 8 4.11 -20.86 8.97
C ASP A 8 5.37 -20.62 9.81
N ALA A 9 5.52 -21.29 10.97
CA ALA A 9 6.70 -21.19 11.84
C ALA A 9 7.10 -19.73 12.18
N GLY A 10 6.09 -18.87 12.35
CA GLY A 10 6.27 -17.43 12.61
C GLY A 10 6.42 -16.55 11.36
N TYR A 11 6.43 -17.14 10.16
CA TYR A 11 6.40 -16.41 8.90
C TYR A 11 5.05 -15.74 8.69
N ASN A 12 5.07 -14.47 8.31
CA ASN A 12 3.87 -13.68 8.11
C ASN A 12 4.14 -12.50 7.16
N LEU A 13 3.13 -11.66 6.96
CA LEU A 13 3.22 -10.49 6.10
C LEU A 13 4.33 -9.50 6.53
N GLU A 14 4.52 -9.31 7.84
CA GLU A 14 5.62 -8.47 8.37
C GLU A 14 6.99 -9.03 8.00
N SER A 15 7.14 -10.36 7.97
CA SER A 15 8.37 -11.03 7.52
C SER A 15 8.66 -10.73 6.05
N VAL A 16 7.62 -10.71 5.20
CA VAL A 16 7.74 -10.32 3.77
C VAL A 16 8.19 -8.87 3.65
N TYR A 17 7.59 -7.95 4.42
CA TYR A 17 7.94 -6.54 4.39
C TYR A 17 9.39 -6.30 4.82
N ALA A 18 9.84 -6.95 5.90
CA ALA A 18 11.22 -6.86 6.36
C ALA A 18 12.21 -7.34 5.29
N PHE A 19 11.91 -8.47 4.65
CA PHE A 19 12.74 -9.01 3.58
C PHE A 19 12.83 -8.06 2.37
N LEU A 20 11.71 -7.53 1.89
CA LEU A 20 11.71 -6.58 0.77
C LEU A 20 12.45 -5.28 1.12
N ARG A 21 12.22 -4.72 2.31
CA ARG A 21 12.91 -3.51 2.79
C ARG A 21 14.43 -3.69 2.89
N SER A 22 14.91 -4.90 3.16
CA SER A 22 16.36 -5.18 3.17
C SER A 22 17.02 -5.18 1.79
N ARG A 23 16.22 -5.26 0.71
CA ARG A 23 16.70 -5.40 -0.68
C ARG A 23 16.44 -4.17 -1.55
N LEU A 24 15.41 -3.38 -1.22
CA LEU A 24 15.01 -2.21 -1.98
C LEU A 24 15.77 -0.97 -1.50
N SER A 25 16.24 -0.15 -2.45
CA SER A 25 16.82 1.17 -2.17
C SER A 25 15.79 2.29 -2.13
N ILE A 26 14.50 1.96 -2.26
CA ILE A 26 13.36 2.88 -2.24
C ILE A 26 12.44 2.56 -1.05
N PRO A 27 11.73 3.56 -0.50
CA PRO A 27 10.83 3.35 0.63
C PRO A 27 9.65 2.44 0.26
N LEU A 28 9.34 1.46 1.12
CA LEU A 28 8.17 0.60 1.03
C LEU A 28 7.19 0.99 2.15
N ILE A 29 6.07 1.60 1.74
CA ILE A 29 4.97 2.00 2.63
C ILE A 29 3.84 0.96 2.55
N THR A 30 3.30 0.57 3.70
CA THR A 30 2.27 -0.46 3.84
C THR A 30 0.98 0.13 4.43
N GLY A 31 -0.10 -0.66 4.48
CA GLY A 31 -1.34 -0.27 5.18
C GLY A 31 -2.35 0.54 4.35
N LEU A 32 -2.17 0.65 3.04
CA LEU A 32 -3.20 1.23 2.17
C LEU A 32 -4.40 0.27 2.06
N ASP A 33 -5.59 0.75 2.41
CA ASP A 33 -6.87 0.05 2.18
C ASP A 33 -7.19 -0.01 0.67
N PHE A 34 -6.57 -0.95 -0.05
CA PHE A 34 -6.76 -1.17 -1.47
C PHE A 34 -6.68 -2.67 -1.82
N GLY A 35 -7.66 -3.18 -2.57
CA GLY A 35 -7.66 -4.56 -3.03
C GLY A 35 -9.04 -5.22 -2.94
N HIS A 36 -9.08 -6.41 -2.33
CA HIS A 36 -10.26 -7.29 -2.33
C HIS A 36 -11.10 -7.20 -1.04
N GLU A 37 -10.78 -6.26 -0.15
CA GLU A 37 -11.54 -6.03 1.08
C GLU A 37 -12.66 -5.00 0.82
N GLN A 38 -13.67 -4.99 1.69
CA GLN A 38 -14.80 -4.06 1.58
C GLN A 38 -14.36 -2.59 1.59
N ARG A 39 -13.32 -2.29 2.36
CA ARG A 39 -12.66 -0.99 2.36
C ARG A 39 -11.59 -0.99 1.26
N THR A 40 -11.90 -0.34 0.14
CA THR A 40 -10.94 -0.12 -0.94
C THR A 40 -11.08 1.29 -1.50
N VAL A 41 -9.97 1.99 -1.66
CA VAL A 41 -9.93 3.25 -2.40
C VAL A 41 -9.91 3.00 -3.92
N THR A 42 -10.18 4.04 -4.73
CA THR A 42 -10.01 4.00 -6.19
C THR A 42 -8.69 4.66 -6.57
N LEU A 43 -7.83 3.95 -7.30
CA LEU A 43 -6.57 4.49 -7.81
C LEU A 43 -6.66 4.68 -9.33
N PRO A 44 -6.55 5.92 -9.85
CA PRO A 44 -6.57 6.17 -11.28
C PRO A 44 -5.19 5.84 -11.88
N LEU A 45 -5.06 4.64 -12.44
CA LEU A 45 -3.81 4.16 -13.03
C LEU A 45 -3.37 5.06 -14.20
N GLY A 46 -2.08 5.43 -14.21
CA GLY A 46 -1.51 6.37 -15.18
C GLY A 46 -1.57 7.84 -14.77
N ALA A 47 -2.24 8.18 -13.67
CA ALA A 47 -2.25 9.53 -13.12
C ALA A 47 -0.93 9.88 -12.41
N HIS A 48 -0.67 11.18 -12.26
CA HIS A 48 0.46 11.66 -11.47
C HIS A 48 0.14 11.58 -9.98
N ALA A 49 1.10 11.13 -9.17
CA ALA A 49 0.93 10.99 -7.73
C ALA A 49 2.13 11.53 -6.95
N ILE A 50 1.85 12.16 -5.82
CA ILE A 50 2.83 12.59 -4.82
C ILE A 50 2.54 11.84 -3.52
N LEU A 51 3.52 11.09 -3.03
CA LEU A 51 3.45 10.36 -1.76
C LEU A 51 4.20 11.16 -0.68
N ASN A 52 3.49 11.52 0.38
CA ASN A 52 4.08 12.18 1.55
C ASN A 52 3.85 11.31 2.81
N ASN A 53 4.93 10.87 3.45
CA ASN A 53 4.86 10.05 4.66
C ASN A 53 5.55 10.78 5.81
N THR A 54 4.77 11.19 6.81
CA THR A 54 5.23 11.96 7.97
C THR A 54 4.95 11.21 9.26
N ARG A 55 5.36 11.78 10.41
CA ARG A 55 5.01 11.19 11.73
C ARG A 55 3.52 11.25 12.05
N GLU A 56 2.78 12.18 11.42
CA GLU A 56 1.34 12.36 11.64
C GLU A 56 0.50 11.41 10.78
N GLY A 57 1.07 10.90 9.68
CA GLY A 57 0.42 9.95 8.80
C GLY A 57 0.96 9.98 7.37
N THR A 58 0.33 9.17 6.53
CA THR A 58 0.64 9.00 5.11
C THR A 58 -0.45 9.63 4.25
N GLN A 59 -0.05 10.41 3.25
CA GLN A 59 -0.95 11.03 2.26
C GLN A 59 -0.49 10.70 0.84
N LEU A 60 -1.45 10.32 -0.01
CA LEU A 60 -1.24 10.11 -1.43
C LEU A 60 -2.11 11.10 -2.22
N THR A 61 -1.49 12.14 -2.77
CA THR A 61 -2.17 13.15 -3.59
C THR A 61 -2.10 12.75 -5.05
N ILE A 62 -3.24 12.64 -5.73
CA ILE A 62 -3.33 12.13 -7.11
C ILE A 62 -4.02 13.16 -8.01
N SER A 63 -3.44 13.44 -9.17
CA SER A 63 -3.93 14.44 -10.13
C SER A 63 -3.70 14.04 -11.59
N GLY A 64 -4.36 14.73 -12.51
CA GLY A 64 -4.18 14.52 -13.96
C GLY A 64 -4.98 13.37 -14.57
N HIS A 65 -5.85 12.70 -13.81
CA HIS A 65 -6.79 11.73 -14.36
C HIS A 65 -8.05 12.41 -14.91
N PRO A 66 -8.70 11.85 -15.94
CA PRO A 66 -9.99 12.34 -16.42
C PRO A 66 -11.04 12.34 -15.31
N VAL A 67 -11.86 13.39 -15.26
CA VAL A 67 -12.94 13.55 -14.27
C VAL A 67 -14.27 13.80 -14.98
N LEU A 68 -15.37 13.45 -14.31
CA LEU A 68 -16.71 13.81 -14.77
C LEU A 68 -16.84 15.34 -14.82
N LYS A 69 -17.33 15.85 -15.94
CA LYS A 69 -17.66 17.26 -16.10
C LYS A 69 -19.08 17.48 -15.57
N MET A 70 -19.27 18.54 -14.78
CA MET A 70 -20.61 18.99 -14.38
C MET A 70 -21.30 19.70 -15.54
#